data_AF-A0A7K4DLH9-F1
#
_entry.id   AF-A0A7K4DLH9-F1
#
_cell.length_a   1.000
_cell.length_b   1.000
_cell.length_c   1.000
_cell.angle_alpha   90.00
_cell.angle_beta   90.00
_cell.angle_gamma   90.00
#
_symmetry.space_group_name_H-M   'P 1'
#
loop_
_entity.id
_entity.type
_entity.pdbx_description
1 polymer ?
#
loop_
_entity_poly.entity_id
_entity_poly.type
_entity_poly.pdbx_seq_one_letter_code
_entity_poly.pdbx_strand_id
1 'polypeptide(L)'
;MQDENHDINVEEIIGKIDGYFGFVPKIFQVLSENPPALKTFFDKVEVMMVDEALSPLTKEFVSIGAAAALGSAHCLRTHLEVAREFGASQEQLLLAILLGTTITETTALSKSLRVYEEFCTSKK
;
A
#
# COMPACT_ATOMS: atom_id res chain seq x y z
N MET A 1 -21.87 4.17 30.03
CA MET A 1 -21.52 4.61 28.68
C MET A 1 -22.12 3.58 27.76
N GLN A 2 -23.33 3.87 27.29
CA GLN A 2 -24.22 2.93 26.60
C GLN A 2 -23.86 2.85 25.11
N ASP A 3 -23.81 1.61 24.60
CA ASP A 3 -24.28 1.18 23.28
C ASP A 3 -24.04 2.09 22.06
N GLU A 4 -22.80 2.09 21.54
CA GLU A 4 -22.49 2.52 20.15
C GLU A 4 -21.99 1.37 19.26
N ASN A 5 -22.18 0.10 19.66
CA ASN A 5 -22.01 -1.06 18.76
C ASN A 5 -23.32 -1.29 17.98
N HIS A 6 -23.75 -0.27 17.23
CA HIS A 6 -24.82 -0.41 16.26
C HIS A 6 -24.31 -1.31 15.12
N ASP A 7 -24.79 -2.54 15.08
CA ASP A 7 -24.68 -3.57 14.03
C ASP A 7 -23.61 -3.30 12.94
N ILE A 8 -22.34 -3.61 13.23
CA ILE A 8 -21.30 -3.56 12.21
C ILE A 8 -21.56 -4.72 11.24
N ASN A 9 -22.04 -4.39 10.05
CA ASN A 9 -22.29 -5.37 8.99
C ASN A 9 -20.96 -5.78 8.33
N VAL A 10 -20.34 -6.82 8.87
CA VAL A 10 -19.09 -7.40 8.35
C VAL A 10 -19.26 -7.89 6.92
N GLU A 11 -20.39 -8.51 6.59
CA GLU A 11 -20.65 -9.06 5.25
C GLU A 11 -20.69 -7.96 4.19
N GLU A 12 -21.32 -6.83 4.50
CA GLU A 12 -21.33 -5.67 3.60
C GLU A 12 -19.93 -5.11 3.37
N ILE A 13 -19.14 -4.95 4.43
CA ILE A 13 -17.75 -4.46 4.33
C ILE A 13 -16.91 -5.40 3.46
N ILE A 14 -17.00 -6.71 3.71
CA ILE A 14 -16.30 -7.72 2.91
C ILE A 14 -16.76 -7.70 1.45
N GLY A 15 -18.06 -7.52 1.19
CA GLY A 15 -18.58 -7.39 -0.18
C GLY A 15 -18.05 -6.15 -0.92
N LYS A 16 -17.90 -5.01 -0.23
CA LYS A 16 -17.28 -3.81 -0.81
C LYS A 16 -15.80 -4.02 -1.12
N ILE A 17 -15.07 -4.71 -0.23
CA ILE A 17 -13.65 -5.03 -0.42
C ILE A 17 -13.49 -5.93 -1.64
N ASP A 18 -14.28 -7.00 -1.74
CA ASP A 18 -14.27 -7.91 -2.88
C ASP A 18 -14.62 -7.19 -4.18
N GLY A 19 -15.64 -6.33 -4.15
CA GLY A 19 -16.03 -5.51 -5.30
C GLY A 19 -14.94 -4.53 -5.78
N TYR A 20 -14.08 -4.05 -4.88
CA TYR A 20 -12.99 -3.15 -5.23
C TYR A 20 -11.73 -3.90 -5.69
N PHE A 21 -11.29 -4.89 -4.93
CA PHE A 21 -10.02 -5.59 -5.16
C PHE A 21 -10.16 -6.83 -6.07
N GLY A 22 -11.38 -7.30 -6.33
CA GLY A 22 -11.64 -8.58 -7.01
C GLY A 22 -11.41 -9.82 -6.12
N PHE A 23 -10.99 -9.61 -4.88
CA PHE A 23 -10.82 -10.63 -3.84
C PHE A 23 -10.79 -9.94 -2.46
N VAL A 24 -10.75 -10.72 -1.39
CA VAL A 24 -10.61 -10.19 -0.02
C VAL A 24 -9.18 -10.38 0.49
N PRO A 25 -8.35 -9.32 0.60
CA PRO A 25 -6.99 -9.44 1.13
C PRO A 25 -6.95 -9.98 2.56
N LYS A 26 -5.87 -10.71 2.90
CA LYS A 26 -5.75 -11.41 4.19
C LYS A 26 -5.92 -10.50 5.40
N ILE A 27 -5.48 -9.24 5.31
CA ILE A 27 -5.65 -8.25 6.39
C ILE A 27 -7.13 -8.06 6.76
N PHE A 28 -8.03 -7.98 5.78
CA PHE A 28 -9.46 -7.84 6.03
C PHE A 28 -10.10 -9.14 6.56
N GLN A 29 -9.62 -10.29 6.09
CA GLN A 29 -10.05 -11.60 6.62
C GLN A 29 -9.66 -11.80 8.08
N VAL A 30 -8.51 -11.27 8.52
CA VAL A 30 -8.09 -11.36 9.92
C VAL A 30 -8.82 -10.31 10.76
N LEU A 31 -8.99 -9.10 10.23
CA LEU A 31 -9.72 -8.05 10.93
C LEU A 31 -11.20 -8.37 11.12
N SER A 32 -11.81 -9.20 10.28
CA SER A 32 -13.22 -9.62 10.47
C SER A 32 -13.46 -10.40 11.76
N GLU A 33 -12.42 -10.97 12.37
CA GLU A 33 -12.49 -11.55 13.73
C GLU A 33 -12.72 -10.47 14.81
N ASN A 34 -12.50 -9.19 14.49
CA ASN A 34 -12.75 -8.03 15.34
C ASN A 34 -13.51 -6.93 14.55
N PRO A 35 -14.86 -6.99 14.49
CA PRO A 35 -15.67 -6.10 13.64
C PRO A 35 -15.43 -4.60 13.87
N PRO A 36 -15.27 -4.08 15.10
CA PRO A 36 -14.89 -2.67 15.33
C PRO A 36 -13.54 -2.28 14.69
N ALA A 37 -12.55 -3.17 14.76
CA ALA A 37 -11.24 -2.95 14.13
C ALA A 37 -11.34 -3.01 12.61
N LEU A 38 -12.09 -3.96 12.06
CA LEU A 38 -12.37 -4.04 10.63
C LEU A 38 -13.03 -2.76 10.12
N LYS A 39 -14.11 -2.31 10.76
CA LYS A 39 -14.84 -1.10 10.37
C LYS A 39 -13.95 0.12 10.36
N THR A 40 -13.20 0.34 11.45
CA THR A 40 -12.28 1.47 11.56
C THR A 40 -11.21 1.46 10.48
N PHE A 41 -10.62 0.28 10.22
CA PHE A 41 -9.61 0.14 9.19
C PHE A 41 -10.20 0.34 7.78
N PHE A 42 -11.34 -0.29 7.51
CA PHE A 42 -12.04 -0.20 6.24
C PHE A 42 -12.47 1.23 5.93
N ASP A 43 -13.12 1.95 6.85
CA ASP A 43 -13.55 3.33 6.63
C ASP A 43 -12.37 4.22 6.19
N LYS A 44 -11.21 4.05 6.83
CA LYS A 44 -9.99 4.78 6.44
C LYS A 44 -9.54 4.42 5.03
N VAL A 45 -9.56 3.14 4.69
CA VAL A 45 -9.14 2.66 3.37
C VAL A 45 -10.15 3.05 2.28
N GLU A 46 -11.44 3.00 2.58
CA GLU A 46 -12.54 3.35 1.66
C GLU A 46 -12.40 4.77 1.15
N VAL A 47 -12.07 5.73 2.02
CA VAL A 47 -11.80 7.12 1.61
C VAL A 47 -10.73 7.20 0.52
N MET A 48 -9.64 6.42 0.62
CA MET A 48 -8.59 6.40 -0.41
C MET A 48 -9.02 5.61 -1.66
N MET A 49 -9.82 4.57 -1.49
CA MET A 49 -10.31 3.74 -2.60
C MET A 49 -11.26 4.52 -3.52
N VAL A 50 -12.17 5.31 -2.95
CA VAL A 50 -13.19 6.07 -3.70
C VAL A 50 -12.76 7.46 -4.15
N ASP A 51 -11.57 7.92 -3.76
CA ASP A 51 -11.07 9.24 -4.19
C ASP A 51 -10.64 9.22 -5.67
N GLU A 52 -11.38 9.91 -6.52
CA GLU A 52 -11.16 9.93 -7.97
C GLU A 52 -9.99 10.83 -8.42
N ALA A 53 -9.24 11.45 -7.49
CA ALA A 53 -8.06 12.24 -7.83
C ALA A 53 -6.95 11.41 -8.49
N LEU A 54 -6.90 10.10 -8.23
CA LEU A 54 -6.02 9.15 -8.92
C LEU A 54 -6.85 8.00 -9.48
N SER A 55 -6.51 7.57 -10.70
CA SER A 55 -7.11 6.35 -11.26
C SER A 55 -6.76 5.13 -10.40
N PRO A 56 -7.59 4.07 -10.40
CA PRO A 56 -7.31 2.84 -9.66
C PRO A 56 -5.91 2.27 -9.94
N LEU A 57 -5.51 2.24 -11.22
CA LEU A 57 -4.21 1.75 -11.63
C LEU A 57 -3.05 2.63 -11.11
N THR A 58 -3.25 3.95 -11.08
CA THR A 58 -2.25 4.87 -10.51
C THR A 58 -2.08 4.66 -9.02
N LYS A 59 -3.16 4.43 -8.27
CA LYS A 59 -3.10 4.10 -6.83
C LYS A 59 -2.29 2.82 -6.61
N GLU A 60 -2.52 1.80 -7.43
CA GLU A 60 -1.78 0.54 -7.32
C GLU A 60 -0.29 0.69 -7.64
N PHE A 61 0.11 1.50 -8.63
CA PHE A 61 1.54 1.76 -8.89
C PHE A 61 2.23 2.45 -7.72
N VAL A 62 1.55 3.39 -7.04
CA VAL A 62 2.07 4.01 -5.82
C VAL A 62 2.24 2.96 -4.71
N SER A 63 1.24 2.11 -4.51
CA SER A 63 1.27 1.03 -3.51
C SER A 63 2.37 -0.01 -3.79
N ILE A 64 2.56 -0.41 -5.06
CA ILE A 64 3.64 -1.30 -5.49
C ILE A 64 5.01 -0.69 -5.19
N GLY A 65 5.21 0.58 -5.57
CA GLY A 65 6.47 1.29 -5.30
C GLY A 65 6.78 1.36 -3.80
N ALA A 66 5.78 1.70 -2.98
CA ALA A 66 5.91 1.72 -1.52
C ALA A 66 6.22 0.34 -0.94
N ALA A 67 5.50 -0.70 -1.37
CA ALA A 67 5.72 -2.07 -0.91
C ALA A 67 7.12 -2.59 -1.28
N ALA A 68 7.59 -2.28 -2.50
CA ALA A 68 8.93 -2.63 -2.96
C ALA A 68 10.01 -1.89 -2.16
N ALA A 69 9.85 -0.58 -1.95
CA ALA A 69 10.77 0.24 -1.18
C ALA A 69 10.92 -0.24 0.28
N LEU A 70 9.83 -0.74 0.88
CA LEU A 70 9.77 -1.26 2.24
C LEU A 70 10.15 -2.75 2.36
N GLY A 71 10.37 -3.45 1.24
CA GLY A 71 10.63 -4.89 1.24
C GLY A 71 9.44 -5.74 1.72
N SER A 72 8.21 -5.22 1.63
CA SER A 72 7.00 -5.91 2.09
C SER A 72 6.48 -6.89 1.04
N ALA A 73 6.99 -8.13 1.06
CA ALA A 73 6.67 -9.15 0.05
C ALA A 73 5.17 -9.48 -0.05
N HIS A 74 4.45 -9.48 1.09
CA HIS A 74 3.00 -9.75 1.10
C HIS A 74 2.21 -8.59 0.46
N CYS A 75 2.48 -7.34 0.86
CA CYS A 75 1.83 -6.18 0.26
C CYS A 75 2.16 -6.10 -1.23
N LEU A 76 3.42 -6.33 -1.61
CA LEU A 76 3.85 -6.30 -3.00
C LEU A 76 3.06 -7.30 -3.85
N ARG A 77 2.91 -8.55 -3.37
CA ARG A 77 2.12 -9.56 -4.08
C ARG A 77 0.67 -9.12 -4.29
N THR A 78 0.01 -8.67 -3.22
CA THR A 78 -1.39 -8.20 -3.28
C THR A 78 -1.56 -7.08 -4.30
N HIS A 79 -0.73 -6.05 -4.26
CA HIS A 79 -0.86 -4.92 -5.17
C HIS A 79 -0.47 -5.25 -6.62
N LEU A 80 0.46 -6.20 -6.84
CA LEU A 80 0.75 -6.72 -8.19
C LEU A 80 -0.44 -7.48 -8.79
N GLU A 81 -1.16 -8.25 -7.98
CA GLU A 81 -2.36 -8.99 -8.39
C GLU A 81 -3.50 -8.01 -8.74
N VAL A 82 -3.80 -7.06 -7.85
CA VAL A 82 -4.84 -6.03 -8.07
C VAL A 82 -4.54 -5.17 -9.30
N ALA A 83 -3.29 -4.69 -9.46
CA ALA A 83 -2.89 -3.92 -10.63
C ALA A 83 -3.10 -4.70 -11.94
N ARG A 84 -2.84 -6.02 -11.94
CA ARG A 84 -3.06 -6.88 -13.10
C ARG A 84 -4.54 -7.02 -13.43
N GLU A 85 -5.41 -7.19 -12.43
CA GLU A 85 -6.86 -7.21 -12.63
C GLU A 85 -7.38 -5.88 -13.22
N PHE A 86 -6.76 -4.75 -12.85
CA PHE A 86 -7.01 -3.44 -13.47
C PHE A 86 -6.30 -3.23 -14.82
N GLY A 87 -5.67 -4.26 -15.40
CA GLY A 87 -5.12 -4.23 -16.76
C GLY A 87 -3.69 -3.72 -16.87
N ALA A 88 -2.91 -3.68 -15.79
CA ALA A 88 -1.49 -3.31 -15.85
C ALA A 88 -0.68 -4.29 -16.73
N SER A 89 0.20 -3.75 -17.57
CA SER A 89 1.20 -4.53 -18.29
C SER A 89 2.38 -4.93 -17.40
N GLN A 90 3.11 -5.97 -17.77
CA GLN A 90 4.29 -6.40 -17.00
C GLN A 90 5.37 -5.31 -16.92
N GLU A 91 5.52 -4.52 -17.99
CA GLU A 91 6.45 -3.40 -18.07
C GLU A 91 6.07 -2.29 -17.06
N GLN A 92 4.77 -2.00 -16.92
CA GLN A 92 4.28 -1.03 -15.93
C GLN A 92 4.55 -1.50 -14.50
N LEU A 93 4.28 -2.78 -14.21
CA LEU A 93 4.54 -3.37 -12.89
C LEU A 93 6.04 -3.33 -12.54
N LEU A 94 6.90 -3.72 -13.49
CA LEU A 94 8.35 -3.66 -13.31
C LEU A 94 8.82 -2.22 -13.07
N LEU A 95 8.32 -1.26 -13.84
CA LEU A 95 8.68 0.15 -13.69
C LEU A 95 8.30 0.67 -12.30
N ALA A 96 7.10 0.35 -11.79
CA ALA A 96 6.67 0.77 -10.46
C ALA A 96 7.60 0.25 -9.35
N ILE A 97 8.04 -1.01 -9.46
CA ILE A 97 9.03 -1.61 -8.54
C ILE A 97 10.35 -0.83 -8.62
N LEU A 98 10.89 -0.65 -9.82
CA LEU A 98 12.18 0.02 -10.04
C LEU A 98 12.16 1.45 -9.50
N LEU A 99 11.07 2.20 -9.72
CA LEU A 99 10.89 3.54 -9.17
C LEU A 99 10.94 3.53 -7.63
N GLY A 100 10.18 2.64 -6.99
CA GLY A 100 10.18 2.51 -5.53
C GLY A 100 11.56 2.16 -4.97
N THR A 101 12.24 1.16 -5.52
CA THR A 101 13.56 0.72 -5.04
C THR A 101 14.65 1.77 -5.28
N THR A 102 14.56 2.54 -6.37
CA THR A 102 15.50 3.64 -6.65
C THR A 102 15.44 4.72 -5.57
N ILE A 103 14.26 5.02 -5.01
CA ILE A 103 14.15 5.96 -3.88
C ILE A 103 14.88 5.44 -2.63
N THR A 104 14.81 4.13 -2.37
CA THR A 104 15.58 3.50 -1.27
C THR A 104 17.08 3.59 -1.51
N GLU A 105 17.55 3.28 -2.72
CA GLU A 105 18.97 3.37 -3.08
C GLU A 105 19.51 4.79 -2.95
N THR A 106 18.82 5.77 -3.55
CA THR A 106 19.22 7.17 -3.52
C THR A 106 19.19 7.75 -2.11
N THR A 107 18.28 7.29 -1.24
CA THR A 107 18.28 7.64 0.18
C THR A 107 19.55 7.16 0.88
N ALA A 108 19.98 5.92 0.64
CA ALA A 108 21.20 5.37 1.22
C ALA A 108 22.45 6.10 0.71
N LEU A 109 22.53 6.34 -0.60
CA LEU A 109 23.62 7.09 -1.21
C LEU A 109 23.68 8.52 -0.67
N SER A 110 22.56 9.24 -0.62
CA SER A 110 22.51 10.63 -0.16
C SER A 110 23.05 10.77 1.26
N LYS A 111 22.66 9.86 2.18
CA LYS A 111 23.15 9.87 3.57
C LYS A 111 24.64 9.52 3.65
N SER A 112 25.05 8.46 2.97
CA SER A 112 26.42 7.95 3.05
C SER A 112 27.44 8.90 2.42
N LEU A 113 27.10 9.51 1.29
CA LEU A 113 27.99 10.43 0.58
C LEU A 113 28.20 11.74 1.34
N ARG A 114 27.20 12.23 2.09
CA ARG A 114 27.37 13.40 2.98
C ARG A 114 28.38 13.12 4.10
N VAL A 115 28.25 11.97 4.76
CA VAL A 115 29.21 11.54 5.79
C VAL A 115 30.62 11.42 5.20
N TYR A 116 30.73 10.86 3.99
CA TYR A 116 32.01 10.75 3.30
C TYR A 116 32.62 12.12 2.95
N GLU A 117 31.81 13.07 2.47
CA GLU A 117 32.23 14.45 2.18
C GLU A 117 32.75 15.17 3.43
N GLU A 118 32.02 15.07 4.56
CA GLU A 118 32.44 15.62 5.86
C GLU A 118 33.78 15.02 6.31
N PHE A 119 33.94 13.70 6.20
CA PHE A 119 35.21 13.04 6.52
C PHE A 119 36.37 13.57 5.66
N CYS A 120 36.16 13.75 4.36
CA CYS A 120 37.19 14.23 3.44
C CYS A 120 37.58 15.70 3.69
N THR A 121 36.63 16.54 4.09
CA THR A 121 36.85 17.97 4.33
C THR A 121 37.46 18.27 5.69
N SER A 122 37.20 17.44 6.72
CA SER A 122 37.75 17.59 8.08
C SER A 122 39.28 17.42 8.22
N LYS A 123 39.97 16.97 7.15
CA LYS A 123 41.42 16.74 7.12
C LYS A 123 42.21 17.82 6.35
N LYS A 124 41.58 18.92 5.95
CA LYS A 124 42.25 20.13 5.45
C LYS A 124 42.28 21.20 6.52
#